data_AF-A0A3M7DKX8-F1
#
_entry.id   AF-A0A3M7DKX8-F1
#
_cell.length_a   1.000
_cell.length_b   1.000
_cell.length_c   1.000
_cell.angle_alpha   90.00
_cell.angle_beta   90.00
_cell.angle_gamma   90.00
#
_symmetry.space_group_name_H-M   'P 1'
#
loop_
_entity.id
_entity.type
_entity.pdbx_description
1 polymer ?
#
loop_
_entity_poly.entity_id
_entity_poly.type
_entity_poly.pdbx_seq_one_letter_code
_entity_poly.pdbx_strand_id
1 'polypeptide(L)'
;MADQGMLESFQASYQRMEQALQRLVDSIAAYNPLPAASDELLAADDELGNHLETLVRHQNNVRRLEQLRRQAEDNDTRARSTLQQIADLRKDISTIPSTSASSDRATTVDEILSYARFISPTTVPPTFRKQDVQLKPIKTEPADTHMANGVATPPGGAQEEDNARDVKAEEVGAKTLRPEQAAWLDPLAGLPFEPWPSVDKIQAGALGEIQKMVEAGRDPASVLSPAEQAEADKRRAEEEERERLEELEREKRRASMFDIQRRRTAVDESDVFDPDA
;
A
#
# COMPACT_ATOMS: atom_id res chain seq x y z
N MET A 1 49.40 29.57 -37.04
CA MET A 1 50.78 29.68 -37.54
C MET A 1 51.10 28.61 -38.59
N ALA A 2 50.75 27.33 -38.40
CA ALA A 2 51.00 26.29 -39.44
C ALA A 2 50.18 26.48 -40.75
N ASP A 3 48.91 26.90 -40.66
CA ASP A 3 48.06 27.13 -41.84
C ASP A 3 48.55 28.28 -42.74
N GLN A 4 49.14 29.33 -42.16
CA GLN A 4 49.67 30.47 -42.93
C GLN A 4 50.89 30.06 -43.76
N GLY A 5 51.79 29.25 -43.20
CA GLY A 5 52.94 28.73 -43.95
C GLY A 5 52.54 27.79 -45.11
N MET A 6 51.50 26.97 -44.92
CA MET A 6 50.95 26.09 -45.97
C MET A 6 50.28 26.87 -47.12
N LEU A 7 49.58 27.96 -46.81
CA LEU A 7 48.99 28.85 -47.81
C LEU A 7 50.06 29.59 -48.61
N GLU A 8 51.11 30.08 -47.93
CA GLU A 8 52.24 30.74 -48.57
C GLU A 8 53.02 29.80 -49.50
N SER A 9 53.26 28.54 -49.09
CA SER A 9 53.93 27.54 -49.93
C SER A 9 53.08 27.12 -51.13
N PHE A 10 51.76 26.99 -50.97
CA PHE A 10 50.84 26.72 -52.08
C PHE A 10 50.83 27.88 -53.08
N GLN A 11 50.74 29.12 -52.60
CA GLN A 11 50.77 30.32 -53.43
C GLN A 11 52.10 30.43 -54.20
N ALA A 12 53.23 30.12 -53.55
CA ALA A 12 54.53 30.08 -54.20
C ALA A 12 54.60 29.00 -55.30
N SER A 13 54.08 27.79 -55.05
CA SER A 13 54.04 26.72 -56.07
C SER A 13 53.13 27.08 -57.26
N TYR A 14 52.00 27.74 -57.01
CA TYR A 14 51.10 28.21 -58.07
C TYR A 14 51.76 29.31 -58.92
N GLN A 15 52.41 30.28 -58.29
CA GLN A 15 53.18 31.31 -58.99
C GLN A 15 54.33 30.72 -59.81
N ARG A 16 54.98 29.65 -59.32
CA ARG A 16 56.04 28.93 -60.04
C ARG A 16 55.50 28.22 -61.27
N MET A 17 54.34 27.56 -61.17
CA MET A 17 53.65 26.94 -62.31
C MET A 17 53.26 28.00 -63.36
N GLU A 18 52.72 29.14 -62.93
CA GLU A 18 52.35 30.24 -63.82
C GLU A 18 53.58 30.81 -64.57
N GLN A 19 54.69 30.99 -63.87
CA GLN A 19 55.95 31.43 -64.47
C GLN A 19 56.53 30.41 -65.45
N ALA A 20 56.45 29.10 -65.13
CA ALA A 20 56.89 28.04 -66.03
C ALA A 20 56.02 27.95 -67.30
N LEU A 21 54.69 28.09 -67.15
CA LEU A 21 53.76 28.20 -68.28
C LEU A 21 54.07 29.40 -69.16
N GLN A 22 54.29 30.57 -68.57
CA GLN A 22 54.64 31.78 -69.32
C GLN A 22 55.94 31.59 -70.12
N ARG A 23 56.97 30.99 -69.51
CA ARG A 23 58.23 30.68 -70.20
C ARG A 23 58.05 29.71 -71.36
N LEU A 24 57.22 28.68 -71.18
CA LEU A 24 56.93 27.73 -72.25
C LEU A 24 56.18 28.40 -73.40
N VAL A 25 55.17 29.23 -73.11
CA VAL A 25 54.42 30.00 -74.11
C VAL A 25 55.34 30.97 -74.86
N ASP A 26 56.20 31.70 -74.16
CA ASP A 26 57.17 32.62 -74.77
C ASP A 26 58.17 31.86 -75.68
N SER A 27 58.59 30.65 -75.28
CA SER A 27 59.47 29.81 -76.09
C SER A 27 58.81 29.33 -77.39
N ILE A 28 57.51 28.99 -77.33
CA ILE A 28 56.71 28.59 -78.49
C ILE A 28 56.45 29.80 -79.41
N ALA A 29 56.10 30.94 -78.83
CA ALA A 29 55.87 32.18 -79.58
C ALA A 29 57.14 32.69 -80.30
N ALA A 30 58.31 32.49 -79.70
CA ALA A 30 59.60 32.79 -80.30
C ALA A 30 60.07 31.75 -81.34
N TYR A 31 59.26 30.72 -81.64
CA TYR A 31 59.59 29.59 -82.53
C TYR A 31 60.88 28.86 -82.14
N ASN A 32 61.24 28.89 -80.85
CA ASN A 32 62.41 28.22 -80.29
C ASN A 32 61.97 27.33 -79.11
N PRO A 33 61.41 26.14 -79.38
CA PRO A 33 60.90 25.26 -78.33
C PRO A 33 62.05 24.78 -77.44
N LEU A 34 62.03 25.21 -76.17
CA LEU A 34 63.00 24.83 -75.15
C LEU A 34 62.47 23.62 -74.37
N PRO A 35 63.02 22.41 -74.53
CA PRO A 35 62.56 21.23 -73.79
C PRO A 35 62.78 21.36 -72.27
N ALA A 36 63.73 22.19 -71.86
CA ALA A 36 63.93 22.51 -70.44
C ALA A 36 62.74 23.26 -69.81
N ALA A 37 61.99 24.05 -70.60
CA ALA A 37 60.81 24.76 -70.09
C ALA A 37 59.63 23.81 -69.86
N SER A 38 59.49 22.74 -70.66
CA SER A 38 58.50 21.69 -70.41
C SER A 38 58.85 20.85 -69.19
N ASP A 39 60.12 20.54 -68.97
CA ASP A 39 60.56 19.80 -67.78
C ASP A 39 60.37 20.63 -66.50
N GLU A 40 60.61 21.93 -66.54
CA GLU A 40 60.34 22.85 -65.42
C GLU A 40 58.84 22.93 -65.10
N LEU A 41 57.98 22.92 -66.13
CA LEU A 41 56.53 22.91 -65.95
C LEU A 41 56.04 21.61 -65.29
N LEU A 42 56.53 20.45 -65.75
CA LEU A 42 56.18 19.16 -65.15
C LEU A 42 56.58 19.10 -63.68
N ALA A 43 57.81 19.55 -63.34
CA ALA A 43 58.25 19.60 -61.95
C ALA A 43 57.41 20.53 -61.08
N ALA A 44 56.97 21.68 -61.62
CA ALA A 44 56.09 22.62 -60.91
C ALA A 44 54.67 22.06 -60.72
N ASP A 45 54.16 21.27 -61.67
CA ASP A 45 52.87 20.57 -61.56
C ASP A 45 52.89 19.48 -60.50
N ASP A 46 53.94 18.66 -60.47
CA ASP A 46 54.14 17.66 -59.42
C ASP A 46 54.23 18.32 -58.02
N GLU A 47 54.93 19.44 -57.90
CA GLU A 47 55.03 20.22 -56.65
C GLU A 47 53.66 20.75 -56.19
N LEU A 48 52.86 21.32 -57.11
CA LEU A 48 51.51 21.79 -56.81
C LEU A 48 50.57 20.64 -56.42
N GLY A 49 50.67 19.49 -57.09
CA GLY A 49 49.90 18.28 -56.77
C GLY A 49 50.16 17.81 -55.34
N ASN A 50 51.42 17.77 -54.92
CA ASN A 50 51.82 17.40 -53.56
C ASN A 50 51.27 18.37 -52.50
N HIS A 51 51.31 19.68 -52.77
CA HIS A 51 50.76 20.70 -51.88
C HIS A 51 49.23 20.59 -51.76
N LEU A 52 48.52 20.33 -52.86
CA LEU A 52 47.08 20.13 -52.86
C LEU A 52 46.70 18.90 -52.04
N GLU A 53 47.41 17.79 -52.20
CA GLU A 53 47.17 16.59 -51.39
C GLU A 53 47.35 16.88 -49.90
N THR A 54 48.40 17.62 -49.55
CA THR A 54 48.67 18.03 -48.16
C THR A 54 47.55 18.92 -47.61
N LEU A 55 47.03 19.84 -48.43
CA LEU A 55 45.90 20.70 -48.06
C LEU A 55 44.63 19.88 -47.79
N VAL A 56 44.31 18.92 -48.66
CA VAL A 56 43.15 18.03 -48.49
C VAL A 56 43.28 17.20 -47.22
N ARG A 57 44.49 16.66 -46.94
CA ARG A 57 44.77 15.95 -45.68
C ARG A 57 44.55 16.86 -44.48
N HIS A 58 45.02 18.11 -44.51
CA HIS A 58 44.82 19.06 -43.42
C HIS A 58 43.34 19.38 -43.21
N GLN A 59 42.58 19.63 -44.29
CA GLN A 59 41.14 19.88 -44.21
C GLN A 59 40.39 18.71 -43.59
N ASN A 60 40.73 17.47 -43.96
CA ASN A 60 40.14 16.27 -43.37
C ASN A 60 40.50 16.13 -41.88
N ASN A 61 41.75 16.43 -41.51
CA ASN A 61 42.18 16.43 -40.12
C ASN A 61 41.45 17.48 -39.29
N VAL A 62 41.25 18.70 -39.81
CA VAL A 62 40.49 19.76 -39.13
C VAL A 62 39.04 19.34 -38.92
N ARG A 63 38.36 18.80 -39.94
CA ARG A 63 37.00 18.28 -39.80
C ARG A 63 36.91 17.20 -38.72
N ARG A 64 37.90 16.30 -38.68
CA ARG A 64 37.99 15.26 -37.65
C ARG A 64 38.23 15.85 -36.26
N LEU A 65 39.08 16.85 -36.13
CA LEU A 65 39.34 17.55 -34.86
C LEU A 65 38.09 18.27 -34.35
N GLU A 66 37.34 18.93 -35.22
CA GLU A 66 36.06 19.55 -34.85
C GLU A 66 35.04 18.51 -34.39
N GLN A 67 34.94 17.38 -35.08
CA GLN A 67 34.08 16.27 -34.66
C GLN A 67 34.49 15.74 -33.28
N LEU A 68 35.78 15.51 -33.05
CA LEU A 68 36.30 15.04 -31.76
C LEU A 68 36.05 16.05 -30.63
N ARG A 69 36.15 17.36 -30.92
CA ARG A 69 35.82 18.41 -29.95
C ARG A 69 34.34 18.40 -29.57
N ARG A 70 33.45 18.30 -30.57
CA ARG A 70 32.00 18.16 -30.31
C ARG A 70 31.69 16.92 -29.47
N GLN A 71 32.34 15.79 -29.78
CA GLN A 71 32.18 14.56 -29.00
C GLN A 71 32.70 14.69 -27.57
N ALA A 72 33.80 15.40 -27.35
CA ALA A 72 34.33 15.67 -26.02
C ALA A 72 33.37 16.57 -25.21
N GLU A 73 32.83 17.62 -25.82
CA GLU A 73 31.82 18.51 -25.21
C GLU A 73 30.53 17.73 -24.85
N ASP A 74 30.04 16.88 -25.74
CA ASP A 74 28.89 15.99 -25.48
C ASP A 74 29.14 15.03 -24.31
N ASN A 75 30.34 14.44 -24.24
CA ASN A 75 30.69 13.53 -23.15
C ASN A 75 30.81 14.27 -21.81
N ASP A 76 31.36 15.48 -21.82
CA ASP A 76 31.50 16.33 -20.62
C ASP A 76 30.14 16.80 -20.10
N THR A 77 29.21 17.19 -20.99
CA THR A 77 27.83 17.53 -20.58
C THR A 77 27.10 16.32 -19.98
N ARG A 78 27.27 15.12 -20.56
CA ARG A 78 26.73 13.87 -19.98
C ARG A 78 27.32 13.58 -18.60
N ALA A 79 28.63 13.71 -18.44
CA ALA A 79 29.29 13.49 -17.14
C ALA A 79 28.81 14.49 -16.08
N ARG A 80 28.63 15.77 -16.43
CA ARG A 80 28.03 16.75 -15.52
C ARG A 80 26.60 16.40 -15.15
N SER A 81 25.78 15.98 -16.12
CA SER A 81 24.39 15.60 -15.88
C SER A 81 24.28 14.38 -14.97
N THR A 82 25.12 13.36 -15.14
CA THR A 82 25.11 12.18 -14.27
C THR A 82 25.59 12.52 -12.86
N LEU A 83 26.62 13.37 -12.72
CA LEU A 83 27.05 13.84 -11.39
C LEU A 83 25.97 14.67 -10.70
N GLN A 84 25.24 15.50 -11.43
CA GLN A 84 24.11 16.24 -10.90
C GLN A 84 22.98 15.31 -10.46
N GLN A 85 22.63 14.30 -11.27
CA GLN A 85 21.65 13.27 -10.89
C GLN A 85 22.08 12.49 -9.64
N ILE A 86 23.36 12.13 -9.51
CA ILE A 86 23.87 11.46 -8.30
C ILE A 86 23.78 12.39 -7.09
N ALA A 87 24.09 13.67 -7.25
CA ALA A 87 23.97 14.65 -6.18
C ALA A 87 22.51 14.85 -5.74
N ASP A 88 21.58 14.92 -6.68
CA ASP A 88 20.13 15.01 -6.42
C ASP A 88 19.62 13.75 -5.75
N LEU A 89 19.97 12.56 -6.25
CA LEU A 89 19.63 11.27 -5.61
C LEU A 89 20.21 11.17 -4.20
N ARG A 90 21.44 11.65 -3.97
CA ARG A 90 22.02 11.70 -2.63
C ARG A 90 21.22 12.63 -1.72
N LYS A 91 20.79 13.79 -2.24
CA LYS A 91 19.94 14.72 -1.50
C LYS A 91 18.59 14.07 -1.17
N ASP A 92 17.97 13.38 -2.12
CA ASP A 92 16.71 12.67 -1.93
C ASP A 92 16.85 11.53 -0.92
N ILE A 93 17.92 10.74 -0.98
CA ILE A 93 18.20 9.70 0.02
C ILE A 93 18.41 10.32 1.41
N SER A 94 19.06 11.49 1.49
CA SER A 94 19.26 12.19 2.77
C SER A 94 17.97 12.80 3.34
N THR A 95 16.98 13.14 2.50
CA THR A 95 15.69 13.64 2.97
C THR A 95 14.75 12.53 3.40
N ILE A 96 14.94 11.30 2.91
CA ILE A 96 14.20 10.13 3.42
C ILE A 96 14.57 9.98 4.90
N PRO A 97 13.63 10.18 5.84
CA PRO A 97 13.90 9.96 7.25
C PRO A 97 14.26 8.49 7.41
N SER A 98 15.52 8.24 7.78
CA SER A 98 15.99 6.89 8.08
C SER A 98 15.09 6.33 9.18
N THR A 99 14.28 5.33 8.83
CA THR A 99 13.59 4.49 9.79
C THR A 99 14.60 3.54 10.43
N SER A 100 15.64 4.08 11.05
CA SER A 100 16.26 3.38 12.17
C SER A 100 15.22 3.47 13.28
N ALA A 101 14.26 2.55 13.26
CA ALA A 101 13.31 2.39 14.35
C ALA A 101 14.15 2.32 15.63
N SER A 102 14.01 3.32 16.50
CA SER A 102 14.57 3.22 17.84
C SER A 102 14.01 1.92 18.41
N SER A 103 14.89 0.98 18.80
CA SER A 103 14.48 -0.30 19.37
C SER A 103 13.65 -0.16 20.65
N ASP A 104 13.47 1.06 21.15
CA ASP A 104 12.56 1.43 22.23
C ASP A 104 11.12 0.94 22.02
N ARG A 105 10.71 0.63 20.78
CA ARG A 105 9.40 0.01 20.46
C ARG A 105 9.53 -1.29 19.68
N ALA A 106 10.44 -2.18 20.11
CA ALA A 106 10.48 -3.53 19.59
C ALA A 106 9.16 -4.25 19.93
N THR A 107 8.30 -4.44 18.93
CA THR A 107 7.06 -5.22 19.05
C THR A 107 7.34 -6.68 18.72
N THR A 108 6.71 -7.59 19.46
CA THR A 108 6.84 -9.03 19.19
C THR A 108 5.85 -9.46 18.11
N VAL A 109 6.17 -10.53 17.40
CA VAL A 109 5.25 -11.10 16.38
C VAL A 109 3.91 -11.49 17.02
N ASP A 110 3.94 -12.02 18.23
CA ASP A 110 2.73 -12.41 18.96
C ASP A 110 1.85 -11.20 19.34
N GLU A 111 2.48 -10.07 19.69
CA GLU A 111 1.77 -8.81 19.94
C GLU A 111 1.11 -8.28 18.67
N ILE A 112 1.80 -8.35 17.53
CA ILE A 112 1.25 -7.95 16.23
C ILE A 112 0.10 -8.87 15.82
N LEU A 113 0.25 -10.18 15.98
CA LEU A 113 -0.78 -11.16 15.61
C LEU A 113 -2.00 -11.09 16.54
N SER A 114 -1.79 -10.87 17.84
CA SER A 114 -2.90 -10.66 18.79
C SER A 114 -3.63 -9.35 18.50
N TYR A 115 -2.91 -8.25 18.26
CA TYR A 115 -3.51 -6.98 17.85
C TYR A 115 -4.27 -7.11 16.53
N ALA A 116 -3.70 -7.79 15.54
CA ALA A 116 -4.35 -8.09 14.27
C ALA A 116 -5.65 -8.89 14.46
N ARG A 117 -5.65 -9.88 15.37
CA ARG A 117 -6.85 -10.63 15.74
C ARG A 117 -7.93 -9.73 16.32
N PHE A 118 -7.58 -8.75 17.15
CA PHE A 118 -8.52 -7.80 17.75
C PHE A 118 -9.10 -6.77 16.78
N ILE A 119 -8.33 -6.32 15.78
CA ILE A 119 -8.81 -5.32 14.81
C ILE A 119 -9.46 -5.93 13.56
N SER A 120 -9.15 -7.19 13.22
CA SER A 120 -9.79 -7.90 12.09
C SER A 120 -11.34 -7.88 12.09
N PRO A 121 -12.04 -7.88 13.24
CA PRO A 121 -13.50 -7.85 13.28
C PRO A 121 -14.07 -6.47 12.92
N THR A 122 -13.28 -5.41 13.03
CA THR A 122 -13.77 -4.01 12.98
C THR A 122 -13.15 -3.20 11.84
N THR A 123 -12.09 -3.69 11.19
CA THR A 123 -11.41 -2.99 10.08
C THR A 123 -11.96 -3.33 8.70
N VAL A 124 -12.76 -4.40 8.56
CA VAL A 124 -13.31 -4.83 7.27
C VAL A 124 -14.84 -4.74 7.31
N PRO A 125 -15.50 -4.14 6.30
CA PRO A 125 -16.95 -4.10 6.21
C PRO A 125 -17.53 -5.53 6.20
N PRO A 126 -18.70 -5.76 6.85
CA PRO A 126 -19.33 -7.08 6.94
C PRO A 126 -19.53 -7.78 5.59
N THR A 127 -19.68 -7.02 4.52
CA THR A 127 -19.90 -7.47 3.14
C THR A 127 -18.69 -8.14 2.47
N PHE A 128 -17.49 -8.05 3.06
CA PHE A 128 -16.26 -8.63 2.48
C PHE A 128 -15.76 -9.87 3.21
N ARG A 129 -16.44 -10.32 4.28
CA ARG A 129 -16.15 -11.63 4.87
C ARG A 129 -16.84 -12.69 4.02
N LYS A 130 -16.05 -13.49 3.30
CA LYS A 130 -16.54 -14.72 2.68
C LYS A 130 -17.26 -15.52 3.76
N GLN A 131 -18.58 -15.67 3.63
CA GLN A 131 -19.31 -16.60 4.48
C GLN A 131 -18.75 -17.99 4.18
N ASP A 132 -18.19 -18.66 5.18
CA ASP A 132 -18.00 -20.11 5.14
C ASP A 132 -19.39 -20.75 5.16
N VAL A 133 -20.04 -20.79 4.00
CA VAL A 133 -21.28 -21.54 3.81
C VAL A 133 -20.90 -23.02 3.87
N GLN A 134 -21.19 -23.68 5.00
CA GLN A 134 -21.17 -25.13 5.10
C GLN A 134 -22.21 -25.70 4.12
N LEU A 135 -21.76 -26.04 2.91
CA LEU A 135 -22.55 -26.75 1.91
C LEU A 135 -22.81 -28.17 2.41
N LYS A 136 -24.10 -28.50 2.66
CA LYS A 136 -24.53 -29.88 2.87
C LYS A 136 -24.30 -30.68 1.57
N PRO A 137 -23.69 -31.88 1.63
CA PRO A 137 -23.38 -32.64 0.42
C PRO A 137 -24.66 -33.15 -0.24
N ILE A 138 -24.87 -32.74 -1.50
CA ILE A 138 -25.94 -33.26 -2.35
C ILE A 138 -25.53 -34.65 -2.84
N LYS A 139 -26.38 -35.64 -2.54
CA LYS A 139 -26.26 -37.02 -2.99
C LYS A 139 -26.51 -37.08 -4.50
N THR A 140 -25.53 -37.53 -5.26
CA THR A 140 -25.59 -37.69 -6.72
C THR A 140 -26.15 -39.07 -7.07
N GLU A 141 -27.21 -39.12 -7.87
CA GLU A 141 -27.57 -40.30 -8.66
C GLU A 141 -27.28 -40.02 -10.15
N PRO A 142 -26.82 -41.02 -10.93
CA PRO A 142 -26.47 -40.84 -12.33
C PRO A 142 -27.68 -41.11 -13.23
N ALA A 143 -27.89 -40.25 -14.23
CA ALA A 143 -28.74 -40.56 -15.37
C ALA A 143 -28.00 -40.26 -16.66
N ASP A 144 -28.09 -41.23 -17.56
CA ASP A 144 -27.27 -41.51 -18.73
C ASP A 144 -27.46 -40.58 -19.94
N THR A 145 -26.34 -40.41 -20.65
CA THR A 145 -26.08 -40.31 -22.11
C THR A 145 -27.21 -39.99 -23.11
N HIS A 146 -27.00 -38.99 -23.98
CA HIS A 146 -26.66 -39.14 -25.42
C HIS A 146 -26.82 -37.82 -26.23
N MET A 147 -26.21 -37.80 -27.44
CA MET A 147 -26.09 -36.75 -28.49
C MET A 147 -24.68 -36.05 -28.43
N ALA A 148 -23.58 -36.52 -29.05
CA ALA A 148 -23.28 -36.87 -30.46
C ALA A 148 -23.66 -35.74 -31.44
N ASN A 149 -22.83 -35.16 -32.32
CA ASN A 149 -21.48 -35.40 -32.84
C ASN A 149 -21.08 -34.14 -33.68
N GLY A 150 -19.79 -33.81 -33.88
CA GLY A 150 -19.40 -32.79 -34.88
C GLY A 150 -17.99 -32.16 -34.78
N VAL A 151 -16.98 -32.89 -35.24
CA VAL A 151 -15.54 -32.58 -35.25
C VAL A 151 -15.11 -31.47 -36.23
N ALA A 152 -14.17 -30.60 -35.82
CA ALA A 152 -13.03 -30.14 -36.65
C ALA A 152 -11.88 -29.61 -35.75
N THR A 153 -10.69 -30.22 -35.88
CA THR A 153 -9.47 -30.11 -35.06
C THR A 153 -8.40 -29.15 -35.67
N PRO A 154 -7.22 -28.90 -35.05
CA PRO A 154 -6.41 -27.66 -35.09
C PRO A 154 -5.14 -27.81 -35.98
N PRO A 155 -4.17 -26.85 -36.03
CA PRO A 155 -3.06 -26.71 -35.03
C PRO A 155 -2.56 -25.23 -34.91
N GLY A 156 -1.63 -24.79 -34.07
CA GLY A 156 -0.70 -25.36 -33.10
C GLY A 156 0.25 -24.23 -32.61
N GLY A 157 0.82 -24.36 -31.40
CA GLY A 157 1.82 -23.45 -30.86
C GLY A 157 1.86 -23.48 -29.33
N ALA A 158 2.78 -24.26 -28.77
CA ALA A 158 2.96 -24.54 -27.35
C ALA A 158 3.91 -23.55 -26.63
N GLN A 159 3.60 -23.30 -25.34
CA GLN A 159 4.45 -23.09 -24.13
C GLN A 159 5.49 -21.94 -24.14
N GLU A 160 5.74 -21.14 -23.09
CA GLU A 160 5.77 -21.30 -21.60
C GLU A 160 5.38 -19.93 -20.93
N GLU A 161 4.52 -19.85 -19.89
CA GLU A 161 4.80 -19.77 -18.41
C GLU A 161 5.80 -18.65 -18.00
N ASP A 162 5.63 -17.76 -17.00
CA ASP A 162 4.85 -17.64 -15.75
C ASP A 162 5.03 -16.17 -15.25
N ASN A 163 4.08 -15.35 -14.74
CA ASN A 163 3.48 -15.43 -13.41
C ASN A 163 2.35 -14.37 -13.19
N ALA A 164 1.25 -14.86 -12.59
CA ALA A 164 0.30 -14.22 -11.67
C ALA A 164 -0.47 -12.94 -12.06
N ARG A 165 -1.68 -13.14 -12.61
CA ARG A 165 -2.85 -12.30 -12.29
C ARG A 165 -4.07 -13.18 -12.02
N ASP A 166 -4.27 -13.50 -10.74
CA ASP A 166 -5.55 -13.93 -10.21
C ASP A 166 -6.59 -12.81 -10.43
N VAL A 167 -7.34 -12.89 -11.52
CA VAL A 167 -8.57 -12.11 -11.70
C VAL A 167 -9.74 -12.99 -11.29
N LYS A 168 -10.22 -12.72 -10.09
CA LYS A 168 -11.48 -13.18 -9.48
C LYS A 168 -12.56 -13.54 -10.51
N ALA A 169 -12.95 -14.81 -10.54
CA ALA A 169 -14.13 -15.30 -11.27
C ALA A 169 -15.48 -15.04 -10.56
N GLU A 170 -15.52 -14.27 -9.47
CA GLU A 170 -16.75 -14.06 -8.67
C GLU A 170 -17.63 -12.89 -9.14
N GLU A 171 -17.22 -12.09 -10.13
CA GLU A 171 -17.95 -10.85 -10.46
C GLU A 171 -19.09 -11.01 -11.48
N VAL A 172 -19.30 -12.20 -12.06
CA VAL A 172 -20.25 -12.40 -13.17
C VAL A 172 -21.69 -12.63 -12.69
N GLY A 173 -21.89 -13.26 -11.53
CA GLY A 173 -23.23 -13.61 -11.03
C GLY A 173 -23.95 -12.48 -10.27
N ALA A 174 -23.21 -11.61 -9.59
CA ALA A 174 -23.79 -10.53 -8.78
C ALA A 174 -24.27 -9.32 -9.61
N LYS A 175 -23.70 -9.14 -10.81
CA LYS A 175 -24.03 -8.00 -11.71
C LYS A 175 -25.34 -8.18 -12.49
N THR A 176 -25.91 -9.39 -12.53
CA THR A 176 -27.16 -9.70 -13.24
C THR A 176 -28.41 -9.67 -12.36
N LEU A 177 -28.27 -9.44 -11.05
CA LEU A 177 -29.39 -9.44 -10.10
C LEU A 177 -29.96 -8.02 -9.92
N ARG A 178 -31.29 -7.91 -9.79
CA ARG A 178 -31.93 -6.63 -9.43
C ARG A 178 -31.47 -6.20 -8.04
N PRO A 179 -31.38 -4.89 -7.73
CA PRO A 179 -30.90 -4.40 -6.44
C PRO A 179 -31.71 -4.96 -5.25
N GLU A 180 -33.01 -5.18 -5.42
CA GLU A 180 -33.88 -5.81 -4.41
C GLU A 180 -33.54 -7.29 -4.16
N GLN A 181 -33.11 -8.03 -5.19
CA GLN A 181 -32.72 -9.44 -5.09
C GLN A 181 -31.31 -9.59 -4.52
N ALA A 182 -30.41 -8.64 -4.82
CA ALA A 182 -29.09 -8.56 -4.23
C ALA A 182 -29.15 -8.21 -2.73
N ALA A 183 -30.06 -7.31 -2.33
CA ALA A 183 -30.30 -6.98 -0.92
C ALA A 183 -30.88 -8.14 -0.10
N TRP A 184 -31.58 -9.09 -0.74
CA TRP A 184 -32.11 -10.29 -0.09
C TRP A 184 -31.04 -11.37 0.14
N LEU A 185 -29.98 -11.37 -0.68
CA LEU A 185 -28.88 -12.33 -0.60
C LEU A 185 -27.85 -11.96 0.47
N ASP A 186 -27.78 -10.69 0.87
CA ASP A 186 -26.91 -10.25 1.95
C ASP A 186 -27.73 -9.44 2.99
N PRO A 187 -28.36 -10.10 3.97
CA PRO A 187 -29.16 -9.43 5.00
C PRO A 187 -28.32 -8.47 5.86
N LEU A 188 -26.99 -8.52 5.76
CA LEU A 188 -26.05 -7.63 6.43
C LEU A 188 -25.60 -6.45 5.55
N ALA A 189 -25.88 -6.46 4.23
CA ALA A 189 -25.53 -5.37 3.31
C ALA A 189 -26.29 -4.07 3.60
N GLY A 190 -27.41 -4.14 4.33
CA GLY A 190 -28.19 -2.97 4.76
C GLY A 190 -27.70 -2.32 6.05
N LEU A 191 -26.77 -2.93 6.80
CA LEU A 191 -26.22 -2.31 8.01
C LEU A 191 -25.10 -1.32 7.64
N PRO A 192 -25.17 -0.05 8.07
CA PRO A 192 -24.09 0.90 7.85
C PRO A 192 -22.85 0.43 8.62
N PHE A 193 -21.76 0.19 7.89
CA PHE A 193 -20.46 0.01 8.51
C PHE A 193 -19.94 1.38 8.96
N GLU A 194 -19.97 1.62 10.26
CA GLU A 194 -19.32 2.78 10.89
C GLU A 194 -17.93 2.35 11.39
N PRO A 195 -16.84 2.93 10.89
CA PRO A 195 -15.48 2.55 11.29
C PRO A 195 -15.11 3.05 12.70
N TRP A 196 -15.98 3.82 13.33
CA TRP A 196 -15.88 4.28 14.71
C TRP A 196 -17.02 3.70 15.56
N PRO A 197 -16.92 3.70 16.89
CA PRO A 197 -18.01 3.24 17.76
C PRO A 197 -19.31 3.99 17.49
N SER A 198 -20.43 3.27 17.38
CA SER A 198 -21.74 3.89 17.19
C SER A 198 -22.13 4.75 18.40
N VAL A 199 -22.99 5.75 18.17
CA VAL A 199 -23.46 6.68 19.22
C VAL A 199 -24.06 5.92 20.41
N ASP A 200 -24.83 4.86 20.16
CA ASP A 200 -25.41 4.04 21.22
C ASP A 200 -24.33 3.36 22.08
N LYS A 201 -23.24 2.88 21.46
CA LYS A 201 -22.10 2.30 22.19
C LYS A 201 -21.33 3.35 22.97
N ILE A 202 -21.24 4.58 22.46
CA ILE A 202 -20.62 5.71 23.16
C ILE A 202 -21.46 6.10 24.39
N GLN A 203 -22.78 6.19 24.23
CA GLN A 203 -23.70 6.55 25.31
C GLN A 203 -23.87 5.45 26.38
N ALA A 204 -23.67 4.19 25.99
CA ALA A 204 -23.65 3.05 26.89
C ALA A 204 -22.29 2.85 27.60
N GLY A 205 -21.24 3.56 27.17
CA GLY A 205 -19.93 3.49 27.82
C GLY A 205 -19.90 4.17 29.18
N ALA A 206 -18.87 3.89 29.97
CA ALA A 206 -18.69 4.45 31.31
C ALA A 206 -18.74 5.99 31.34
N LEU A 207 -18.21 6.65 30.31
CA LEU A 207 -18.27 8.11 30.19
C LEU A 207 -19.71 8.62 29.98
N GLY A 208 -20.53 7.88 29.21
CA GLY A 208 -21.95 8.19 29.03
C GLY A 208 -22.77 8.00 30.30
N GLU A 209 -22.42 7.02 31.14
CA GLU A 209 -23.02 6.83 32.45
C GLU A 209 -22.66 7.96 33.44
N ILE A 210 -21.39 8.37 33.46
CA ILE A 210 -20.94 9.53 34.25
C ILE A 210 -21.69 10.79 33.84
N GLN A 211 -21.84 11.03 32.54
CA GLN A 211 -22.60 12.16 32.02
C GLN A 211 -24.05 12.15 32.51
N LYS A 212 -24.73 10.98 32.49
CA LYS A 212 -26.09 10.82 33.02
C LYS A 212 -26.17 11.10 34.53
N MET A 213 -25.17 10.70 35.31
CA MET A 213 -25.12 10.98 36.75
C MET A 213 -24.98 12.47 37.03
N VAL A 214 -24.09 13.14 36.29
CA VAL A 214 -23.89 14.60 36.37
C VAL A 214 -25.16 15.34 35.95
N GLU A 215 -25.83 14.94 34.87
CA GLU A 215 -27.11 15.51 34.42
C GLU A 215 -28.25 15.28 35.44
N ALA A 216 -28.23 14.16 36.15
CA ALA A 216 -29.14 13.86 37.25
C ALA A 216 -28.78 14.58 38.57
N GLY A 217 -27.72 15.40 38.58
CA GLY A 217 -27.25 16.12 39.76
C GLY A 217 -26.63 15.23 40.85
N ARG A 218 -26.22 14.01 40.51
CA ARG A 218 -25.53 13.07 41.40
C ARG A 218 -24.03 13.17 41.13
N ASP A 219 -23.24 13.28 42.20
CA ASP A 219 -21.78 13.32 42.09
C ASP A 219 -21.25 11.95 41.64
N PRO A 220 -20.56 11.84 40.50
CA PRO A 220 -20.02 10.58 40.00
C PRO A 220 -19.01 9.91 40.94
N ALA A 221 -18.39 10.66 41.87
CA ALA A 221 -17.49 10.10 42.87
C ALA A 221 -18.22 9.46 44.07
N SER A 222 -19.53 9.67 44.20
CA SER A 222 -20.33 9.21 45.34
C SER A 222 -21.05 7.87 45.13
N VAL A 223 -21.06 7.36 43.89
CA VAL A 223 -21.69 6.08 43.55
C VAL A 223 -20.66 4.96 43.76
N LEU A 224 -21.06 3.90 44.48
CA LEU A 224 -20.20 2.75 44.75
C LEU A 224 -19.85 2.03 43.44
N SER A 225 -18.68 1.40 43.38
CA SER A 225 -18.32 0.62 42.21
C SER A 225 -19.31 -0.53 41.98
N PRO A 226 -19.51 -1.03 40.74
CA PRO A 226 -20.46 -2.12 40.47
C PRO A 226 -20.24 -3.38 41.33
N ALA A 227 -19.00 -3.64 41.77
CA ALA A 227 -18.67 -4.74 42.67
C ALA A 227 -19.13 -4.46 44.12
N GLU A 228 -18.91 -3.25 44.61
CA GLU A 228 -19.34 -2.82 45.95
C GLU A 228 -20.86 -2.64 46.04
N GLN A 229 -21.50 -2.20 44.95
CA GLN A 229 -22.96 -2.11 44.82
C GLN A 229 -23.59 -3.51 44.91
N ALA A 230 -23.02 -4.51 44.21
CA ALA A 230 -23.49 -5.89 44.26
C ALA A 230 -23.28 -6.55 45.64
N GLU A 231 -22.24 -6.18 46.37
CA GLU A 231 -22.02 -6.63 47.75
C GLU A 231 -23.01 -5.97 48.71
N ALA A 232 -23.28 -4.68 48.56
CA ALA A 232 -24.29 -3.97 49.33
C ALA A 232 -25.71 -4.51 49.08
N ASP A 233 -26.06 -4.85 47.83
CA ASP A 233 -27.36 -5.43 47.49
C ASP A 233 -27.51 -6.86 48.03
N LYS A 234 -26.44 -7.68 48.00
CA LYS A 234 -26.43 -8.99 48.67
C LYS A 234 -26.63 -8.86 50.18
N ARG A 235 -25.95 -7.89 50.80
CA ARG A 235 -26.08 -7.65 52.23
C ARG A 235 -27.49 -7.20 52.62
N ARG A 236 -28.12 -6.32 51.82
CA ARG A 236 -29.52 -5.92 52.03
C ARG A 236 -30.48 -7.09 51.86
N ALA A 237 -30.26 -7.96 50.86
CA ALA A 237 -31.08 -9.15 50.66
C ALA A 237 -30.97 -10.16 51.83
N GLU A 238 -29.77 -10.36 52.37
CA GLU A 238 -29.55 -11.23 53.54
C GLU A 238 -30.18 -10.65 54.83
N GLU A 239 -30.16 -9.33 55.00
CA GLU A 239 -30.81 -8.64 56.12
C GLU A 239 -32.35 -8.75 56.02
N GLU A 240 -32.93 -8.57 54.83
CA GLU A 240 -34.38 -8.77 54.59
C GLU A 240 -34.82 -10.22 54.80
N GLU A 241 -34.01 -11.21 54.42
CA GLU A 241 -34.30 -12.62 54.69
C GLU A 241 -34.27 -12.95 56.19
N ARG A 242 -33.33 -12.35 56.93
CA ARG A 242 -33.27 -12.49 58.40
C ARG A 242 -34.48 -11.88 59.09
N GLU A 243 -34.92 -10.70 58.66
CA GLU A 243 -36.12 -10.07 59.22
C GLU A 243 -37.38 -10.90 58.94
N ARG A 244 -37.52 -11.47 57.74
CA ARG A 244 -38.65 -12.37 57.41
C ARG A 244 -38.65 -13.63 58.26
N LEU A 245 -37.47 -14.21 58.54
CA LEU A 245 -37.34 -15.37 59.41
C LEU A 245 -37.70 -15.02 60.87
N GLU A 246 -37.27 -13.85 61.36
CA GLU A 246 -37.65 -13.37 62.69
C GLU A 246 -39.14 -13.05 62.81
N GLU A 247 -39.77 -12.52 61.77
CA GLU A 247 -41.22 -12.29 61.75
C GLU A 247 -41.98 -13.61 61.83
N LEU A 248 -41.57 -14.62 61.06
CA LEU A 248 -42.14 -15.97 61.13
C LEU A 248 -41.90 -16.61 62.52
N GLU A 249 -40.76 -16.34 63.16
CA GLU A 249 -40.49 -16.83 64.51
C GLU A 249 -41.30 -16.10 65.58
N ARG A 250 -41.47 -14.78 65.47
CA ARG A 250 -42.36 -13.99 66.35
C ARG A 250 -43.81 -14.43 66.19
N GLU A 251 -44.25 -14.73 64.97
CA GLU A 251 -45.58 -15.23 64.69
C GLU A 251 -45.78 -16.62 65.32
N LYS A 252 -44.80 -17.52 65.20
CA LYS A 252 -44.81 -18.81 65.90
C LYS A 252 -44.80 -18.67 67.43
N ARG A 253 -44.04 -17.72 68.01
CA ARG A 253 -44.06 -17.46 69.47
C ARG A 253 -45.39 -16.87 69.94
N ARG A 254 -46.04 -16.03 69.14
CA ARG A 254 -47.39 -15.53 69.44
C ARG A 254 -48.42 -16.65 69.39
N ALA A 255 -48.34 -17.53 68.38
CA ALA A 255 -49.19 -18.71 68.28
C ALA A 255 -48.99 -19.66 69.49
N SER A 256 -47.74 -19.90 69.91
CA SER A 256 -47.46 -20.78 71.05
C SER A 256 -47.88 -20.21 72.41
N MET A 257 -47.78 -18.89 72.62
CA MET A 257 -48.34 -18.25 73.83
C MET A 257 -49.86 -18.35 73.89
N PHE A 258 -50.55 -18.23 72.75
CA PHE A 258 -52.01 -18.37 72.68
C PHE A 258 -52.46 -19.79 73.06
N ASP A 259 -51.70 -20.82 72.67
CA ASP A 259 -51.96 -22.22 73.07
C ASP A 259 -51.70 -22.52 74.56
N ILE A 260 -50.67 -21.90 75.16
CA ILE A 260 -50.34 -22.07 76.59
C ILE A 260 -51.41 -21.43 77.49
N GLN A 261 -51.97 -20.28 77.08
CA GLN A 261 -53.02 -19.60 77.83
C GLN A 261 -54.37 -20.36 77.78
N ARG A 262 -54.63 -21.08 76.68
CA ARG A 262 -55.77 -22.00 76.56
C ARG A 262 -55.62 -23.27 77.41
N ARG A 263 -54.38 -23.75 77.62
CA ARG A 263 -54.10 -24.87 78.54
C ARG A 263 -54.17 -24.47 80.01
N ARG A 264 -53.78 -23.24 80.38
CA ARG A 264 -53.89 -22.75 81.77
C ARG A 264 -55.33 -22.50 82.21
N THR A 265 -56.19 -22.01 81.31
CA THR A 265 -57.62 -21.82 81.61
C THR A 265 -58.39 -23.12 81.74
N ALA A 266 -57.94 -24.21 81.10
CA ALA A 266 -58.54 -25.55 81.25
C ALA A 266 -58.10 -26.33 82.50
N VAL A 267 -57.10 -25.85 83.25
CA VAL A 267 -56.61 -26.50 84.50
C VAL A 267 -57.17 -25.82 85.76
N ASP A 268 -57.71 -24.60 85.65
CA ASP A 268 -58.30 -23.84 86.76
C ASP A 268 -59.85 -23.97 86.84
N GLU A 269 -60.45 -24.84 86.02
CA GLU A 269 -61.92 -25.04 85.92
C GLU A 269 -62.36 -26.47 86.33
N SER A 270 -61.55 -27.18 87.14
CA SER A 270 -61.89 -28.52 87.63
C SER A 270 -61.61 -28.77 89.13
N ASP A 271 -61.79 -27.76 89.99
CA ASP A 271 -61.93 -28.00 91.43
C ASP A 271 -63.26 -27.41 91.92
N VAL A 272 -64.33 -28.16 91.61
CA VAL A 272 -65.71 -27.90 92.00
C VAL A 272 -65.89 -28.32 93.47
N PHE A 273 -66.25 -27.34 94.29
CA PHE A 273 -66.78 -27.52 95.64
C PHE A 273 -68.20 -28.09 95.54
N ASP A 274 -68.39 -29.36 95.92
CA ASP A 274 -69.71 -30.00 96.08
C ASP A 274 -70.20 -29.85 97.53
N PRO A 275 -71.24 -29.05 97.83
CA PRO A 275 -71.98 -29.13 99.08
C PRO A 275 -73.26 -29.97 98.91
N ASP A 276 -73.44 -30.93 99.81
CA ASP A 276 -74.56 -31.87 100.00
C ASP A 276 -74.46 -33.27 99.35
N ALA A 277 -73.68 -34.15 100.01
CA ALA A 277 -73.97 -35.58 100.24
C ALA A 277 -73.11 -36.13 101.39
#